data_AF-A0A953B402-F1
#
_entry.id   AF-A0A953B402-F1
#
_cell.length_a   1.000
_cell.length_b   1.000
_cell.length_c   1.000
_cell.angle_alpha   90.00
_cell.angle_beta   90.00
_cell.angle_gamma   90.00
#
_symmetry.space_group_name_H-M   'P 1'
#
loop_
_entity.id
_entity.type
_entity.pdbx_description
1 polymer ?
#
loop_
_entity_poly.entity_id
_entity_poly.type
_entity_poly.pdbx_seq_one_letter_code
_entity_poly.pdbx_strand_id
1 'polypeptide(L)' 'RVAIGHPEGFHEAFANLYRDAADVIVARRLGRQPDPLALAFPTVLDGARGIRLIEAALESNAAEGRWVDCRFME' A
#
# COMPACT_ATOMS: atom_id res chain seq x y z
N ARG A 1 7.48 15.76 12.19
CA ARG A 1 6.06 16.12 12.42
C ARG A 1 5.97 17.62 12.53
N VAL A 2 4.97 18.20 11.90
CA VAL A 2 4.71 19.64 12.00
C VAL A 2 4.02 19.92 13.34
N ALA A 3 4.17 21.14 13.86
CA ALA A 3 3.58 21.52 15.14
C ALA A 3 2.04 21.49 15.08
N ILE A 4 1.39 21.16 16.21
CA ILE A 4 -0.07 21.13 16.34
C ILE A 4 -0.66 22.46 15.84
N GLY A 5 -1.68 22.37 14.98
CA GLY A 5 -2.33 23.53 14.35
C GLY A 5 -1.78 23.91 12.97
N HIS A 6 -0.67 23.30 12.51
CA HIS A 6 -0.21 23.46 11.14
C HIS A 6 -0.77 22.34 10.26
N PRO A 7 -1.33 22.65 9.08
CA PRO A 7 -1.92 21.64 8.21
C PRO A 7 -0.84 20.70 7.68
N GLU A 8 -1.07 19.40 7.82
CA GLU A 8 -0.41 18.34 7.06
C GLU A 8 -1.42 17.78 6.04
N GLY A 9 -0.93 17.18 4.96
CA GLY A 9 -1.81 16.64 3.93
C GLY A 9 -1.09 15.65 3.02
N PHE A 10 -1.30 15.83 1.72
CA PHE A 10 -0.88 14.86 0.71
C PHE A 10 0.64 14.64 0.70
N HIS A 11 1.44 15.70 0.80
CA HIS A 11 2.90 15.60 0.76
C HIS A 11 3.44 14.89 2.00
N GLU A 12 2.93 15.20 3.18
CA GLU A 12 3.31 14.56 4.43
C GLU A 12 2.90 13.09 4.45
N ALA A 13 1.73 12.74 3.89
CA ALA A 13 1.31 11.36 3.74
C ALA A 13 2.26 10.54 2.85
N PHE A 14 2.70 11.10 1.72
CA PHE A 14 3.73 10.47 0.88
C PHE A 14 5.09 10.39 1.59
N ALA A 15 5.49 11.44 2.30
CA ALA A 15 6.72 11.43 3.08
C ALA A 15 6.70 10.33 4.16
N ASN A 16 5.55 10.06 4.76
CA ASN A 16 5.39 8.95 5.71
C ASN A 16 5.65 7.60 5.03
N LEU A 17 5.03 7.32 3.87
CA LEU A 17 5.26 6.07 3.12
C LEU A 17 6.74 5.86 2.79
N TYR A 18 7.42 6.90 2.29
CA TYR A 18 8.82 6.81 1.92
C TYR A 18 9.75 6.63 3.11
N ARG A 19 9.49 7.34 4.22
CA ARG A 19 10.27 7.21 5.45
C ARG A 19 10.17 5.78 5.99
N ASP A 20 8.96 5.26 6.12
CA ASP A 20 8.71 3.95 6.72
C ASP A 20 9.36 2.84 5.86
N ALA A 21 9.26 2.93 4.53
CA ALA A 21 9.96 2.04 3.61
C ALA A 21 11.50 2.15 3.75
N ALA A 22 12.04 3.37 3.85
CA ALA A 22 13.48 3.58 4.03
C ALA A 22 13.99 2.97 5.35
N ASP A 23 13.24 3.13 6.44
CA ASP A 23 13.59 2.57 7.75
C ASP A 23 13.68 1.04 7.70
N VAL A 24 12.73 0.38 7.03
CA VAL A 24 12.75 -1.07 6.81
C VAL A 24 13.92 -1.50 5.93
N ILE A 25 14.21 -0.77 4.85
CA ILE A 25 15.37 -1.08 3.98
C ILE A 25 16.67 -1.00 4.76
N VAL A 26 16.86 0.06 5.55
CA VAL A 26 18.06 0.24 6.39
C VAL A 26 18.14 -0.84 7.46
N ALA A 27 17.03 -1.17 8.12
CA ALA A 27 16.98 -2.23 9.11
C ALA A 27 17.45 -3.58 8.54
N ARG A 28 16.93 -3.94 7.36
CA ARG A 28 17.32 -5.16 6.65
C ARG A 28 18.81 -5.16 6.29
N ARG A 29 19.34 -4.05 5.77
CA ARG A 29 20.77 -3.94 5.40
C ARG A 29 21.71 -4.08 6.60
N LEU A 30 21.27 -3.67 7.78
CA LEU A 30 22.03 -3.75 9.02
C LEU A 30 21.77 -5.03 9.82
N GLY A 31 20.92 -5.95 9.33
CA GLY A 31 20.57 -7.18 10.04
C GLY A 31 19.79 -6.94 11.34
N ARG A 32 19.14 -5.77 11.50
CA ARG A 32 18.30 -5.44 12.66
C ARG A 32 16.83 -5.62 12.34
N GLN A 33 16.01 -5.82 13.37
CA GLN A 33 14.56 -5.77 13.21
C GLN A 33 14.11 -4.31 12.96
N PRO A 34 13.19 -4.08 12.01
CA PRO A 34 12.61 -2.75 11.80
C PRO A 34 11.70 -2.36 12.98
N ASP A 35 11.46 -1.06 13.13
CA ASP A 35 10.41 -0.57 14.02
C ASP A 35 9.05 -1.13 13.54
N PRO A 36 8.25 -1.79 14.40
CA PRO A 36 6.92 -2.26 14.04
C PRO A 36 6.01 -1.17 13.45
N LEU A 37 6.18 0.09 13.85
CA LEU A 37 5.41 1.21 13.32
C LEU A 37 5.80 1.59 11.90
N ALA A 38 7.01 1.24 11.45
CA ALA A 38 7.48 1.48 10.09
C ALA A 38 7.02 0.38 9.10
N LEU A 39 6.24 -0.61 9.55
CA LEU A 39 5.72 -1.69 8.70
C LEU A 39 4.41 -1.33 7.99
N ALA A 40 3.90 -0.11 8.20
CA ALA A 40 2.61 0.34 7.70
C ALA A 40 2.69 0.95 6.28
N PHE A 41 3.26 0.22 5.31
CA PHE A 41 3.27 0.60 3.90
C PHE A 41 2.75 -0.54 3.00
N PRO A 42 2.22 -0.23 1.80
CA PRO A 42 1.72 -1.24 0.88
C PRO A 42 2.77 -2.27 0.49
N THR A 43 2.37 -3.54 0.48
CA THR A 43 3.21 -4.67 0.07
C THR A 43 2.98 -5.05 -1.38
N VAL A 44 3.78 -5.98 -1.89
CA VAL A 44 3.57 -6.59 -3.21
C VAL A 44 2.20 -7.27 -3.33
N LEU A 45 1.67 -7.83 -2.23
CA LEU A 45 0.37 -8.49 -2.21
C LEU A 45 -0.77 -7.48 -2.35
N ASP A 46 -0.62 -6.29 -1.77
CA ASP A 46 -1.60 -5.20 -1.91
C ASP A 46 -1.64 -4.69 -3.36
N GLY A 47 -0.47 -4.61 -4.01
CA GLY A 47 -0.38 -4.32 -5.44
C GLY A 47 -1.07 -5.39 -6.29
N ALA A 48 -0.82 -6.67 -6.03
CA ALA A 48 -1.42 -7.77 -6.77
C ALA A 48 -2.94 -7.84 -6.61
N ARG A 49 -3.47 -7.56 -5.41
CA ARG A 49 -4.92 -7.38 -5.16
C ARG A 49 -5.49 -6.25 -6.01
N GLY A 50 -4.78 -5.13 -6.12
CA GLY A 50 -5.18 -4.00 -6.96
C GLY A 50 -5.29 -4.39 -8.43
N ILE A 51 -4.32 -5.13 -8.97
CA ILE A 51 -4.38 -5.63 -10.35
C ILE A 51 -5.55 -6.60 -10.54
N ARG A 52 -5.75 -7.55 -9.62
CA ARG A 52 -6.86 -8.51 -9.67
C ARG A 52 -8.23 -7.82 -9.69
N LEU A 53 -8.37 -6.72 -8.94
CA LEU A 53 -9.57 -5.90 -8.95
C LEU A 53 -9.80 -5.25 -10.31
N ILE A 54 -8.75 -4.70 -10.93
CA ILE A 54 -8.84 -4.10 -12.27
C ILE A 54 -9.27 -5.16 -13.29
N GLU A 55 -8.67 -6.35 -13.26
CA GLU A 55 -9.05 -7.46 -14.13
C GLU A 55 -10.51 -7.88 -13.94
N ALA A 56 -10.97 -8.00 -12.68
CA ALA A 56 -12.36 -8.33 -12.38
C ALA A 56 -13.34 -7.27 -12.94
N ALA A 57 -12.98 -5.99 -12.84
CA ALA A 57 -13.79 -4.90 -13.37
C ALA A 57 -13.90 -4.97 -14.91
N LEU A 58 -12.81 -5.33 -15.60
CA LEU A 58 -12.81 -5.54 -17.04
C LEU A 58 -13.67 -6.75 -17.45
N GLU A 59 -13.56 -7.87 -16.72
CA GLU A 59 -14.38 -9.06 -16.94
C GLU A 59 -15.88 -8.77 -16.72
N SER A 60 -16.21 -8.04 -15.64
CA SER A 60 -17.58 -7.62 -15.35
C SER A 60 -18.14 -6.75 -16.48
N ASN A 61 -17.36 -5.79 -16.97
CA ASN A 61 -17.76 -4.94 -18.10
C ASN A 61 -18.01 -5.75 -19.38
N ALA A 62 -17.15 -6.73 -19.69
CA ALA A 62 -17.34 -7.63 -20.82
C ALA A 62 -18.58 -8.54 -20.66
N ALA A 63 -18.95 -8.85 -19.43
CA ALA A 63 -20.12 -9.64 -19.06
C ALA A 63 -21.39 -8.79 -18.77
N GLU A 64 -21.48 -7.58 -19.33
CA GLU A 64 -22.64 -6.68 -19.21
C GLU A 64 -22.95 -6.30 -17.74
N GLY A 65 -21.91 -6.13 -16.92
CA GLY A 65 -22.02 -5.71 -15.52
C GLY A 65 -22.37 -6.84 -14.55
N ARG A 66 -22.19 -8.11 -14.93
CA ARG A 66 -22.36 -9.23 -14.00
C ARG A 66 -21.31 -9.22 -12.89
N TRP A 67 -21.69 -9.76 -11.73
CA TRP A 67 -20.75 -9.97 -10.63
C TRP A 67 -19.67 -10.97 -11.02
N VAL A 68 -18.43 -10.60 -10.73
CA VAL A 68 -17.22 -11.39 -10.94
C VAL A 68 -16.44 -11.36 -9.63
N ASP A 69 -15.87 -12.50 -9.23
CA ASP A 69 -14.98 -12.55 -8.07
C ASP A 69 -13.77 -11.64 -8.31
N CYS A 70 -13.30 -10.92 -7.29
CA CYS A 70 -12.12 -10.06 -7.37
C CYS A 70 -11.08 -10.38 -6.29
N ARG A 71 -11.25 -11.47 -5.55
CA ARG A 71 -10.29 -11.91 -4.54
C ARG A 71 -9.00 -12.38 -5.21
N PHE A 72 -7.86 -11.98 -4.63
CA PHE A 72 -6.52 -12.41 -5.02
C PHE A 72 -5.95 -13.32 -3.94
N MET A 73 -5.72 -14.58 -4.32
CA MET A 73 -5.31 -15.70 -3.46
C MET A 73 -6.32 -16.00 -2.34
N GLU A 74 -7.06 -17.10 -2.52
CA GLU A 74 -7.66 -17.91 -1.43
C GLU A 74 -6.88 -19.22 -1.30
#